data_AF-A0A2E5A118-F1
#
_entry.id   AF-A0A2E5A118-F1
#
_cell.length_a   1.000
_cell.length_b   1.000
_cell.length_c   1.000
_cell.angle_alpha   90.00
_cell.angle_beta   90.00
_cell.angle_gamma   90.00
#
_symmetry.space_group_name_H-M   'P 1'
#
loop_
_entity.id
_entity.type
_entity.pdbx_description
1 polymer ?
#
loop_
_entity_poly.entity_id
_entity_poly.type
_entity_poly.pdbx_seq_one_letter_code
_entity_poly.pdbx_strand_id
1 'polypeptide(L)' 'MRIDHDNPDHHVWDNNGTWWLHYVVYPTRATAERRRVSLKTKILEEARSRRDRIFDWFATREGAELRAA' A
#
# COMPACT_ATOMS: atom_id res chain seq x y z
N MET A 1 3.05 -8.96 -2.69
CA MET A 1 3.18 -7.56 -3.13
C MET A 1 4.66 -7.24 -3.35
N ARG A 2 5.04 -6.46 -4.37
CA ARG A 2 6.46 -6.12 -4.63
C ARG A 2 6.83 -4.82 -3.92
N ILE A 3 7.87 -4.84 -3.10
CA ILE A 3 8.47 -3.67 -2.46
C ILE A 3 9.88 -3.48 -3.04
N ASP A 4 10.24 -2.25 -3.35
CA ASP A 4 11.58 -1.89 -3.79
C ASP A 4 12.33 -1.30 -2.61
N HIS A 5 13.34 -2.00 -2.10
CA HIS A 5 14.07 -1.58 -0.91
C HIS A 5 15.00 -0.40 -1.16
N ASP A 6 15.42 -0.18 -2.41
CA ASP A 6 16.28 0.94 -2.81
C ASP A 6 15.47 2.23 -3.04
N ASN A 7 14.14 2.10 -3.16
CA ASN A 7 13.21 3.21 -3.28
C ASN A 7 12.21 3.20 -2.11
N PRO A 8 12.50 3.91 -1.00
CA PRO A 8 11.59 3.99 0.13
C PRO A 8 10.25 4.64 -0.21
N ASP A 9 10.07 5.20 -1.41
CA ASP A 9 8.83 5.84 -1.88
C ASP A 9 8.07 4.99 -2.90
N HIS A 10 8.45 3.71 -3.10
CA HIS A 10 7.96 2.83 -4.19
C HIS A 10 6.43 2.74 -4.39
N HIS A 11 5.64 3.09 -3.38
CA HIS A 11 4.19 3.05 -3.42
C HIS A 11 3.50 4.39 -3.17
N VAL A 12 4.26 5.45 -2.90
CA VAL A 12 3.68 6.78 -2.66
C VAL A 12 3.92 7.68 -3.86
N TRP A 13 2.92 8.51 -4.17
CA TRP A 13 2.95 9.42 -5.30
C TRP A 13 2.44 10.79 -4.87
N ASP A 14 3.19 11.85 -5.15
CA ASP A 14 2.74 13.22 -4.91
C ASP A 14 1.78 13.67 -6.02
N ASN A 15 0.56 14.02 -5.61
CA ASN A 15 -0.43 14.63 -6.48
C ASN A 15 -0.77 16.04 -5.95
N ASN A 16 -0.07 17.04 -6.49
CA ASN A 16 -0.22 18.45 -6.16
C ASN A 16 -0.15 18.73 -4.65
N GLY A 17 0.84 18.16 -3.98
CA GLY A 17 1.09 18.30 -2.55
C GLY A 17 0.22 17.40 -1.68
N THR A 18 -0.56 16.47 -2.24
CA THR A 18 -1.22 15.41 -1.47
C THR A 18 -0.63 14.08 -1.88
N TRP A 19 -0.10 13.32 -0.92
CA TRP A 19 0.43 11.99 -1.19
C TRP A 19 -0.68 10.96 -1.38
N TRP A 20 -0.46 10.04 -2.31
CA TRP A 20 -1.34 8.92 -2.65
C TRP A 20 -0.59 7.60 -2.57
N LEU A 21 -1.25 6.56 -2.09
CA LEU A 21 -0.78 5.19 -2.09
C LEU A 21 -1.28 4.48 -3.35
N HIS A 22 -0.35 3.98 -4.15
CA HIS A 22 -0.60 3.21 -5.38
C HIS A 22 -0.13 1.76 -5.20
N TYR A 23 -1.02 0.80 -5.41
CA TYR A 23 -0.69 -0.63 -5.38
C TYR A 23 -1.64 -1.45 -6.25
N VAL A 24 -1.25 -2.69 -6.52
CA VAL A 24 -2.05 -3.66 -7.27
C VAL A 24 -2.38 -4.83 -6.34
N VAL A 25 -3.64 -5.21 -6.31
CA VAL A 25 -4.09 -6.45 -5.67
C VAL A 25 -4.51 -7.46 -6.74
N TYR A 26 -4.39 -8.74 -6.41
CA TYR A 26 -4.77 -9.84 -7.28
C TYR A 26 -5.85 -10.68 -6.56
N PRO A 27 -7.13 -10.27 -6.63
CA PRO A 27 -8.20 -10.98 -5.91
C PRO A 27 -8.40 -12.40 -6.43
N THR A 28 -8.04 -12.65 -7.69
CA THR A 28 -7.99 -13.98 -8.28
C THR A 28 -6.69 -14.15 -9.05
N ARG A 29 -6.40 -15.39 -9.50
CA ARG A 29 -5.21 -15.67 -10.33
C ARG A 29 -5.21 -14.95 -11.68
N ALA A 30 -6.37 -14.52 -12.18
CA ALA A 30 -6.52 -13.93 -13.51
C ALA A 30 -6.86 -12.44 -13.49
N THR A 31 -7.17 -11.87 -12.32
CA THR A 31 -7.59 -10.46 -12.20
C THR A 31 -6.58 -9.64 -11.42
N ALA A 32 -6.33 -8.44 -11.91
CA ALA A 32 -5.50 -7.44 -11.26
C ALA A 32 -6.33 -6.16 -11.08
N GLU A 33 -6.32 -5.62 -9.87
CA GLU A 33 -7.01 -4.37 -9.55
C GLU A 33 -5.99 -3.33 -9.09
N ARG A 34 -5.97 -2.18 -9.77
CA ARG A 34 -5.14 -1.04 -9.37
C ARG A 34 -5.90 -0.22 -8.34
N ARG A 35 -5.35 -0.10 -7.14
CA ARG A 35 -5.93 0.71 -6.06
C ARG A 35 -5.11 1.98 -5.89
N ARG A 36 -5.82 3.10 -5.75
CA ARG A 36 -5.26 4.43 -5.46
C ARG A 36 -5.99 5.00 -4.26
N VAL A 37 -5.25 5.27 -3.19
CA VAL A 37 -5.81 5.74 -1.93
C VAL A 37 -5.14 7.05 -1.57
N SER A 38 -5.90 8.12 -1.36
CA SER A 38 -5.32 9.35 -0.85
C SER A 38 -4.80 9.11 0.56
N LEU A 39 -3.53 9.45 0.79
CA LEU A 39 -2.93 9.42 2.12
C LEU A 39 -3.21 10.70 2.89
N LYS A 40 -3.98 11.66 2.34
CA LYS A 40 -4.49 12.86 3.03
C LYS A 40 -3.43 13.63 3.85
N THR A 41 -2.21 13.71 3.32
CA THR A 41 -1.12 14.46 3.94
C THR A 41 -0.25 15.07 2.85
N LYS A 42 0.40 16.18 3.20
CA LYS A 42 1.43 16.83 2.38
C LYS A 42 2.86 16.42 2.79
N ILE A 43 3.00 15.74 3.93
CA ILE A 43 4.28 15.40 4.55
C ILE A 43 4.70 14.00 4.09
N LEU A 44 5.89 13.88 3.48
CA LEU A 44 6.39 12.61 2.94
C LEU A 44 6.55 11.53 4.02
N GLU A 45 7.14 11.87 5.17
CA GLU A 45 7.32 10.90 6.27
C GLU A 45 5.99 10.40 6.83
N GLU A 46 4.99 11.27 6.90
CA GLU A 46 3.65 10.86 7.30
C GLU A 46 3.00 9.97 6.23
N ALA A 47 3.23 10.25 4.94
CA ALA A 47 2.78 9.40 3.85
C ALA A 47 3.40 7.99 3.93
N ARG A 48 4.71 7.89 4.20
CA ARG A 48 5.41 6.62 4.43
C ARG A 48 4.79 5.87 5.61
N SER A 49 4.64 6.53 6.76
CA SER A 49 4.04 5.90 7.94
C SER A 49 2.61 5.41 7.70
N ARG A 50 1.78 6.21 7.01
CA ARG A 50 0.40 5.83 6.67
C ARG A 50 0.36 4.66 5.69
N ARG A 51 1.26 4.62 4.69
CA ARG A 51 1.43 3.46 3.80
C ARG A 51 1.78 2.21 4.58
N ASP A 52 2.79 2.29 5.46
CA ASP A 52 3.30 1.12 6.18
C ASP A 52 2.20 0.51 7.05
N ARG A 53 1.42 1.35 7.76
CA ARG A 53 0.25 0.88 8.52
C ARG A 53 -0.79 0.16 7.66
N ILE A 54 -1.02 0.60 6.43
CA ILE A 54 -1.95 -0.05 5.50
C ILE A 54 -1.42 -1.42 5.09
N PHE A 55 -0.12 -1.52 4.80
CA PHE A 55 0.51 -2.78 4.43
C PHE A 55 0.60 -3.77 5.61
N ASP A 56 0.90 -3.29 6.81
CA ASP A 56 0.88 -4.11 8.04
C ASP A 56 -0.52 -4.65 8.33
N TRP A 57 -1.56 -3.84 8.09
CA TRP A 57 -2.95 -4.27 8.23
C TRP A 57 -3.30 -5.39 7.23
N PHE A 58 -2.85 -5.29 5.98
CA PHE A 58 -3.03 -6.36 5.01
C PHE A 58 -2.29 -7.64 5.43
N ALA A 59 -1.02 -7.52 5.81
CA ALA A 59 -0.21 -8.67 6.23
C ALA A 59 -0.82 -9.40 7.44
N THR A 60 -1.38 -8.64 8.39
CA THR A 60 -2.04 -9.20 9.57
C THR A 60 -3.33 -9.93 9.20
N ARG A 61 -4.14 -9.36 8.30
CA ARG A 61 -5.41 -9.98 7.87
C ARG A 61 -5.21 -11.20 6.99
N GLU A 62 -4.29 -11.13 6.04
CA GLU A 62 -3.94 -12.26 5.17
C GLU A 62 -3.34 -13.41 6.00
N GLY A 63 -2.49 -13.09 6.98
CA GLY A 63 -1.96 -14.07 7.93
C GLY A 63 -3.01 -14.68 8.88
N ALA A 64 -4.09 -13.95 9.18
CA ALA A 64 -5.21 -14.47 9.97
C ALA A 64 -6.10 -15.41 9.15
N GLU A 65 -6.38 -15.07 7.88
CA GLU A 65 -7.16 -15.90 6.96
C GLU A 65 -6.42 -17.21 6.60
N LEU A 66 -5.10 -17.18 6.43
CA LEU A 66 -4.26 -18.37 6.19
C LEU A 66 -4.14 -19.33 7.39
N ARG A 67 -4.35 -18.85 8.62
CA ARG A 67 -4.28 -19.67 9.84
C ARG A 67 -5.62 -20.30 10.22
N ALA A 68 -6.72 -19.79 9.66
CA ALA A 68 -8.07 -20.26 9.92
C ALA A 68 -8.60 -21.26 8.86
N ALA A 69 -7.82 -21.52 7.82
CA ALA A 69 -8.12 -22.45 6.72
C ALA A 69 -7.23 -23.71 6.80
#